data_AF-A0A529PQ72-F1
#
_entry.id   AF-A0A529PQ72-F1
#
_cell.length_a   1.000
_cell.length_b   1.000
_cell.length_c   1.000
_cell.angle_alpha   90.00
_cell.angle_beta   90.00
_cell.angle_gamma   90.00
#
_symmetry.space_group_name_H-M   'P 1'
#
loop_
_entity.id
_entity.type
_entity.pdbx_description
1 polymer ?
#
loop_
_entity_poly.entity_id
_entity_poly.type
_entity_poly.pdbx_seq_one_letter_code
_entity_poly.pdbx_strand_id
1 'polypeptide(L)'
;MCLEAELSLGQLAGRLGVPEHRLRRLINAGLGFRSFSAFINEHRVDEARRRLADPDRVREQIVSIAFGVGYASLAPFNRAFRDRTGTTPSQFRKDALGKLIDSENL
;
A
#
# COMPACT_ATOMS: atom_id res chain seq x y z
N MET A 1 8.42 -0.75 9.51
CA MET A 1 8.74 0.59 8.98
C MET A 1 7.42 1.24 8.61
N CYS A 2 6.91 2.16 9.44
CA CYS A 2 5.68 2.89 9.14
C CYS A 2 5.92 3.78 7.91
N LEU A 3 5.16 3.57 6.84
CA LEU A 3 5.18 4.46 5.69
C LEU A 3 4.58 5.78 6.17
N GLU A 4 5.42 6.80 6.37
CA GLU A 4 5.02 8.12 6.87
C GLU A 4 3.86 8.68 6.03
N ALA A 5 2.89 9.31 6.70
CA ALA A 5 1.66 9.80 6.06
C ALA A 5 1.94 10.83 4.96
N GLU A 6 3.01 11.61 5.12
CA GLU A 6 3.45 12.64 4.18
C GLU A 6 4.88 12.37 3.70
N LEU A 7 5.12 11.22 3.07
CA LEU A 7 6.37 11.01 2.34
C LEU A 7 6.30 11.76 1.00
N SER A 8 7.03 12.87 0.89
CA SER A 8 7.23 13.62 -0.37
C SER A 8 8.45 13.12 -1.14
N LEU A 9 8.54 13.52 -2.42
CA LEU A 9 9.70 13.19 -3.25
C LEU A 9 10.99 13.77 -2.65
N GLY A 10 10.94 15.01 -2.14
CA GLY A 10 12.11 15.67 -1.53
C GLY A 10 12.59 14.99 -0.27
N GLN A 11 11.66 14.57 0.60
CA GLN A 11 12.02 13.77 1.79
C GLN A 11 12.67 12.44 1.41
N LEU A 12 12.13 11.73 0.41
CA LEU A 12 12.73 10.49 -0.04
C LEU A 12 14.11 10.72 -0.69
N ALA A 13 14.24 11.75 -1.52
CA ALA A 13 15.48 12.14 -2.17
C ALA A 13 16.57 12.48 -1.14
N GLY A 14 16.23 13.28 -0.13
CA GLY A 14 17.13 13.62 0.98
C GLY A 14 17.57 12.38 1.78
N ARG A 15 16.64 11.47 2.10
CA ARG A 15 16.95 10.21 2.80
C ARG A 15 17.87 9.29 2.00
N LEU A 16 17.76 9.30 0.67
CA LEU A 16 18.57 8.48 -0.22
C LEU A 16 19.88 9.18 -0.66
N GLY A 17 20.09 10.45 -0.29
CA GLY A 17 21.24 11.23 -0.72
C GLY A 17 21.29 11.47 -2.23
N VAL A 18 20.13 11.46 -2.91
CA VAL A 18 20.03 11.65 -4.36
C VAL A 18 19.32 12.97 -4.69
N PRO A 19 19.66 13.63 -5.81
CA PRO A 19 18.90 14.78 -6.27
C PRO A 19 17.46 14.40 -6.66
N GLU A 20 16.48 15.24 -6.32
CA GLU A 20 15.06 15.00 -6.62
C GLU A 20 14.78 14.72 -8.10
N HIS A 21 15.41 15.47 -9.00
CA HIS A 21 15.24 15.29 -10.44
C HIS A 21 15.70 13.90 -10.91
N ARG A 22 16.76 13.35 -10.29
CA ARG A 22 17.27 12.01 -10.59
C ARG A 22 16.31 10.95 -10.07
N LEU A 23 15.80 11.12 -8.86
CA LEU A 23 14.79 10.23 -8.29
C LEU A 23 13.49 10.24 -9.12
N ARG A 24 13.03 11.43 -9.54
CA ARG A 24 11.88 11.57 -10.45
C ARG A 24 12.10 10.82 -11.76
N ARG A 25 13.27 10.99 -12.39
CA ARG A 25 13.61 10.28 -13.63
C ARG A 25 13.65 8.77 -13.43
N LEU A 26 14.22 8.30 -12.31
CA LEU A 26 14.26 6.89 -11.98
C LEU A 26 12.83 6.32 -11.84
N ILE A 27 11.96 7.00 -11.10
CA ILE A 27 10.56 6.57 -10.92
C ILE A 27 9.81 6.55 -12.25
N ASN A 28 9.92 7.64 -13.01
CA ASN A 28 9.10 7.80 -14.21
C ASN A 28 9.60 6.96 -15.40
N ALA A 29 10.89 7.01 -15.67
CA ALA A 29 11.49 6.39 -16.85
C ALA A 29 12.15 5.04 -16.53
N GLY A 30 12.72 4.87 -15.33
CA GLY A 30 13.37 3.62 -14.93
C GLY A 30 12.38 2.57 -14.42
N LEU A 31 11.42 2.98 -13.58
CA LEU A 31 10.44 2.09 -12.96
C LEU A 31 9.07 2.13 -13.65
N GLY A 32 8.86 3.03 -14.62
CA GLY A 32 7.64 3.10 -15.44
C GLY A 32 6.42 3.72 -14.74
N PHE A 33 6.59 4.38 -13.60
CA PHE A 33 5.47 4.99 -12.88
C PHE A 33 5.11 6.36 -13.46
N ARG A 34 3.81 6.65 -13.60
CA ARG A 34 3.37 7.96 -14.11
C ARG A 34 3.71 9.12 -13.16
N SER A 35 3.87 8.85 -11.88
CA SER A 35 4.25 9.84 -10.86
C SER A 35 4.78 9.19 -9.59
N PHE A 36 5.47 9.98 -8.76
CA PHE A 36 5.87 9.57 -7.41
C PHE A 36 4.68 9.17 -6.54
N SER A 37 3.55 9.87 -6.63
CA SER A 37 2.35 9.49 -5.87
C SER A 37 1.80 8.13 -6.30
N ALA A 38 1.85 7.80 -7.60
CA ALA A 38 1.47 6.47 -8.09
C ALA A 38 2.43 5.39 -7.54
N PHE A 39 3.73 5.67 -7.56
CA PHE A 39 4.75 4.80 -6.97
C PHE A 39 4.51 4.52 -5.48
N ILE A 40 4.31 5.56 -4.69
CA ILE A 40 4.05 5.41 -3.25
C ILE A 40 2.72 4.68 -3.00
N ASN A 41 1.64 5.03 -3.72
CA ASN A 41 0.36 4.39 -3.52
C ASN A 41 0.38 2.89 -3.83
N GLU A 42 1.14 2.47 -4.85
CA GLU A 42 1.34 1.05 -5.17
C GLU A 42 1.96 0.30 -3.97
N HIS A 43 3.08 0.80 -3.45
CA HIS A 43 3.73 0.21 -2.29
C HIS A 43 2.85 0.21 -1.02
N ARG A 44 2.09 1.28 -0.79
CA ARG A 44 1.16 1.37 0.35
C ARG A 44 0.03 0.35 0.24
N VAL A 45 -0.54 0.17 -0.95
CA VAL A 45 -1.61 -0.82 -1.19
C VAL A 45 -1.07 -2.24 -1.06
N ASP A 46 0.14 -2.53 -1.56
CA ASP A 46 0.74 -3.86 -1.43
C ASP A 46 1.06 -4.23 0.02
N GLU A 47 1.53 -3.29 0.83
CA GLU A 47 1.64 -3.47 2.28
C GLU A 47 0.29 -3.73 2.93
N ALA A 48 -0.75 -2.97 2.57
CA ALA A 48 -2.10 -3.18 3.10
C ALA A 48 -2.64 -4.56 2.73
N ARG A 49 -2.43 -5.03 1.50
CA ARG A 49 -2.82 -6.38 1.05
C ARG A 49 -2.15 -7.45 1.89
N ARG A 50 -0.85 -7.32 2.16
CA ARG A 50 -0.11 -8.26 3.03
C ARG A 50 -0.72 -8.32 4.43
N ARG A 51 -0.99 -7.18 5.06
CA ARG A 51 -1.63 -7.14 6.40
C ARG A 51 -3.06 -7.67 6.40
N LEU A 52 -3.82 -7.44 5.33
CA LEU A 52 -5.20 -7.90 5.20
C LEU A 52 -5.30 -9.41 4.97
N ALA A 53 -4.27 -10.04 4.40
CA ALA A 53 -4.22 -11.47 4.14
C ALA A 53 -3.51 -12.28 5.25
N ASP A 54 -2.96 -11.60 6.26
CA ASP A 54 -2.22 -12.21 7.36
C ASP A 54 -3.19 -12.71 8.46
N PRO A 55 -3.26 -14.02 8.73
CA PRO A 55 -4.15 -14.58 9.76
C PRO A 55 -3.88 -14.02 11.16
N ASP A 56 -2.62 -13.73 11.49
CA ASP A 56 -2.23 -13.19 12.79
C ASP A 56 -2.73 -11.75 13.00
N ARG A 57 -3.11 -11.08 11.91
CA ARG A 57 -3.60 -9.70 11.87
C ARG A 57 -5.10 -9.60 11.58
N VAL A 58 -5.85 -10.70 11.63
CA VAL A 58 -7.30 -10.69 11.33
C VAL A 58 -8.09 -9.68 12.16
N ARG A 59 -7.64 -9.43 13.41
CA ARG A 59 -8.24 -8.46 14.35
C ARG A 59 -7.78 -7.01 14.12
N GLU A 60 -6.77 -6.77 13.30
CA GLU A 60 -6.32 -5.41 12.96
C GLU A 60 -7.45 -4.70 12.20
N GLN A 61 -7.88 -3.53 12.69
CA GLN A 61 -8.94 -2.79 12.03
C GLN A 61 -8.45 -2.23 10.68
N ILE A 62 -9.32 -2.22 9.68
CA ILE A 62 -8.98 -1.71 8.34
C ILE A 62 -8.53 -0.24 8.40
N VAL A 63 -9.14 0.57 9.29
CA VAL A 63 -8.73 1.95 9.53
C VAL A 63 -7.31 2.05 10.10
N SER A 64 -6.94 1.15 11.02
CA SER A 64 -5.59 1.06 11.56
C SER A 64 -4.58 0.68 10.48
N ILE A 65 -4.94 -0.25 9.58
CA ILE A 65 -4.10 -0.59 8.42
C ILE A 65 -3.93 0.63 7.51
N ALA A 66 -5.02 1.31 7.15
CA ALA A 66 -4.99 2.48 6.28
C ALA A 66 -4.03 3.56 6.82
N PHE A 67 -4.12 3.87 8.11
CA PHE A 67 -3.22 4.81 8.77
C PHE A 67 -1.80 4.27 8.88
N GLY A 68 -1.65 2.98 9.22
CA GLY A 68 -0.35 2.33 9.38
C GLY A 68 0.44 2.18 8.07
N VAL A 69 -0.22 2.26 6.92
CA VAL A 69 0.43 2.34 5.59
C VAL A 69 0.52 3.77 5.06
N GLY A 70 0.14 4.79 5.83
CA GLY A 70 0.41 6.19 5.53
C GLY A 70 -0.68 6.92 4.75
N TYR A 71 -1.94 6.48 4.81
CA TYR A 71 -3.06 7.32 4.37
C TYR A 71 -3.51 8.24 5.51
N ALA A 72 -3.88 9.48 5.18
CA ALA A 72 -4.42 10.43 6.17
C ALA A 72 -5.91 10.18 6.49
N SER A 73 -6.62 9.45 5.63
CA SER A 73 -8.03 9.11 5.81
C SER A 73 -8.42 7.84 5.04
N LEU A 74 -9.57 7.27 5.39
CA LEU A 74 -10.09 6.06 4.77
C LEU A 74 -10.53 6.26 3.31
N ALA A 75 -11.03 7.44 2.93
CA ALA A 75 -11.60 7.64 1.60
C ALA A 75 -10.53 7.54 0.48
N PRO A 76 -9.37 8.20 0.57
CA PRO A 76 -8.27 7.99 -0.37
C PRO A 76 -7.73 6.57 -0.37
N PHE A 77 -7.62 5.93 0.81
CA PHE A 77 -7.19 4.54 0.93
C PHE A 77 -8.13 3.59 0.18
N ASN A 78 -9.43 3.67 0.44
CA ASN A 78 -10.43 2.79 -0.18
C ASN A 78 -10.46 2.94 -1.70
N ARG A 79 -10.32 4.16 -2.22
CA ARG A 79 -10.20 4.40 -3.67
C ARG A 79 -8.95 3.74 -4.23
N ALA A 80 -7.77 4.07 -3.70
CA ALA A 80 -6.51 3.51 -4.19
C ALA A 80 -6.47 1.98 -4.10
N PHE A 81 -7.00 1.40 -3.02
CA PHE A 81 -7.08 -0.03 -2.83
C PHE A 81 -7.99 -0.68 -3.90
N ARG A 82 -9.18 -0.12 -4.13
CA ARG A 82 -10.10 -0.63 -5.15
C ARG A 82 -9.53 -0.47 -6.55
N ASP A 83 -8.97 0.67 -6.88
CA ASP A 83 -8.39 0.95 -8.20
C ASP A 83 -7.28 -0.05 -8.53
N ARG A 84 -6.54 -0.52 -7.53
CA ARG A 84 -5.44 -1.47 -7.70
C ARG A 84 -5.85 -2.94 -7.61
N THR A 85 -6.83 -3.28 -6.77
CA THR A 85 -7.20 -4.68 -6.47
C THR A 85 -8.53 -5.13 -7.06
N GLY A 86 -9.35 -4.20 -7.53
CA GLY A 86 -10.72 -4.44 -8.00
C GLY A 86 -11.77 -4.58 -6.89
N THR A 87 -11.35 -4.73 -5.62
CA THR A 87 -12.25 -5.04 -4.49
C THR A 87 -12.10 -4.05 -3.33
N THR A 88 -13.01 -4.12 -2.35
CA THR A 88 -12.83 -3.37 -1.09
C THR A 88 -11.80 -4.06 -0.19
N PRO A 89 -11.17 -3.34 0.76
CA PRO A 89 -10.29 -3.96 1.75
C PRO A 89 -10.97 -5.05 2.58
N SER A 90 -12.24 -4.84 2.97
CA SER A 90 -13.01 -5.82 3.74
C SER A 90 -13.28 -7.10 2.94
N GLN A 91 -13.68 -6.96 1.67
CA GLN A 91 -13.91 -8.10 0.79
C GLN A 91 -12.61 -8.85 0.53
N PHE A 92 -11.53 -8.13 0.25
CA PHE A 92 -10.21 -8.70 0.05
C PHE A 92 -9.75 -9.54 1.25
N ARG A 93 -9.91 -9.02 2.48
CA ARG A 93 -9.59 -9.76 3.71
C ARG A 93 -10.41 -11.05 3.82
N LYS A 94 -11.73 -10.97 3.59
CA LYS A 94 -12.62 -12.11 3.66
C LYS A 94 -12.20 -13.20 2.67
N ASP A 95 -11.90 -12.81 1.43
CA ASP A 95 -11.53 -13.76 0.38
C ASP A 95 -10.12 -14.34 0.60
N ALA A 96 -9.18 -13.53 1.06
CA ALA A 96 -7.83 -13.97 1.35
C ALA A 96 -7.79 -15.00 2.49
N LEU A 97 -8.50 -14.73 3.59
CA LEU A 97 -8.56 -15.62 4.75
C LEU A 97 -9.52 -16.80 4.57
N GLY A 98 -10.57 -16.65 3.76
CA GLY A 98 -11.46 -17.75 3.39
C GLY A 98 -10.72 -18.86 2.62
N LYS A 99 -9.80 -18.48 1.73
CA LYS A 99 -8.97 -19.44 0.98
C LYS A 99 -8.02 -20.28 1.84
N LEU A 100 -7.64 -19.83 3.04
CA LEU A 100 -6.85 -20.64 3.97
C LEU A 100 -7.65 -21.82 4.52
N ILE A 101 -8.94 -21.62 4.79
CA ILE A 101 -9.82 -22.68 5.33
C ILE A 101 -10.06 -23.78 4.29
N ASP A 102 -10.11 -23.41 3.00
CA ASP A 102 -10.28 -24.38 1.91
C ASP A 102 -9.00 -25.16 1.57
N SER A 103 -7.81 -24.63 1.93
CA SER A 103 -6.52 -25.28 1.64
C SER A 103 -5.98 -26.16 2.76
N GLU A 104 -6.45 -26.01 4.00
CA GLU A 104 -6.18 -26.95 5.10
C GLU A 104 -7.10 -28.18 5.10
N ASN A 105 -8.12 -28.21 4.23
CA ASN A 105 -9.06 -29.31 4.08
C ASN A 105 -8.78 -30.21 2.85
N LEU A 106 -7.59 -30.10 2.24
CA LEU A 106 -7.13 -30.96 1.14
C LEU A 106 -5.84 -31.68 1.48
#